data_AF-A0A7R9VUC3-F1
#
_entry.id   AF-A0A7R9VUC3-F1
#
_cell.length_a   1.000
_cell.length_b   1.000
_cell.length_c   1.000
_cell.angle_alpha   90.00
_cell.angle_beta   90.00
_cell.angle_gamma   90.00
#
_symmetry.space_group_name_H-M   'P 1'
#
loop_
_entity.id
_entity.type
_entity.pdbx_description
1 polymer ?
#
loop_
_entity_poly.entity_id
_entity_poly.type
_entity_poly.pdbx_seq_one_letter_code
_entity_poly.pdbx_strand_id
1 'polypeptide(L)'
;MKMFSQRLTFLIGPDAHNMFFRASEEEASQAEVYKFMTPVFGPGIVYDAPIKVRVQQMKFVSGSLKANQLKSYIPKITGEAETYFDKWADSGEVNLLEALSELTILTASRCLMGREVRENMFEQVANLYSDLDGGITPLTVFYPSAPTPAHRRRNAARAE
;
A
#
# COMPACT_ATOMS: atom_id res chain seq x y z
N MET A 1 -20.59 11.66 -16.22
CA MET A 1 -20.06 12.90 -15.60
C MET A 1 -18.78 13.31 -16.36
N LYS A 2 -18.45 14.59 -16.47
CA LYS A 2 -17.14 15.04 -16.99
C LYS A 2 -16.38 15.76 -15.87
N MET A 3 -15.10 15.43 -15.69
CA MET A 3 -14.22 16.03 -14.69
C MET A 3 -12.86 16.26 -15.33
N PHE A 4 -12.32 17.49 -15.26
CA PHE A 4 -11.03 17.87 -15.89
C PHE A 4 -10.87 17.36 -17.33
N SER A 5 -11.91 17.54 -18.15
CA SER A 5 -11.97 17.08 -19.56
C SER A 5 -12.00 15.56 -19.78
N GLN A 6 -11.99 14.75 -18.72
CA GLN A 6 -12.17 13.30 -18.79
C GLN A 6 -13.63 12.90 -18.55
N ARG A 7 -14.13 11.91 -19.30
CA ARG A 7 -15.48 11.36 -19.13
C ARG A 7 -15.44 10.24 -18.09
N LEU A 8 -16.05 10.48 -16.94
CA LEU A 8 -16.26 9.47 -15.91
C LEU A 8 -17.62 8.79 -16.11
N THR A 9 -17.61 7.47 -16.23
CA THR A 9 -18.79 6.62 -16.47
C THR A 9 -18.94 5.64 -15.32
N PHE A 10 -20.08 5.69 -14.64
CA PHE A 10 -20.38 4.80 -13.53
C PHE A 10 -21.14 3.58 -14.04
N LEU A 11 -20.72 2.41 -13.57
CA LEU A 11 -21.33 1.12 -13.87
C LEU A 11 -21.86 0.56 -12.56
N ILE A 12 -23.18 0.57 -12.38
CA ILE A 12 -23.81 0.27 -11.09
C ILE A 12 -24.65 -1.00 -11.21
N GLY A 13 -24.40 -1.95 -10.32
CA GLY A 13 -25.13 -3.20 -10.22
C GLY A 13 -24.36 -4.40 -10.79
N PRO A 14 -24.73 -5.64 -10.42
CA PRO A 14 -23.94 -6.84 -10.73
C PRO A 14 -23.68 -7.05 -12.22
N ASP A 15 -24.67 -6.80 -13.07
CA ASP A 15 -24.54 -6.95 -14.53
C ASP A 15 -23.52 -5.96 -15.11
N ALA A 16 -23.55 -4.71 -14.63
CA ALA A 16 -22.61 -3.68 -15.04
C ALA A 16 -21.20 -3.93 -14.48
N HIS A 17 -21.08 -4.48 -13.27
CA HIS A 17 -19.81 -4.89 -12.67
C HIS A 17 -19.12 -5.98 -13.49
N ASN A 18 -19.89 -6.93 -14.05
CA ASN A 18 -19.34 -8.00 -14.87
C ASN A 18 -18.60 -7.45 -16.10
N MET A 19 -19.17 -6.43 -16.74
CA MET A 19 -18.51 -5.72 -17.84
C MET A 19 -17.20 -5.06 -17.41
N PHE A 20 -17.18 -4.41 -16.23
CA PHE A 20 -15.98 -3.72 -15.74
C PHE A 20 -14.86 -4.69 -15.30
N PHE A 21 -15.18 -5.69 -14.48
CA PHE A 21 -14.17 -6.57 -13.89
C PHE A 21 -13.66 -7.66 -14.84
N ARG A 22 -14.36 -7.93 -15.95
CA ARG A 22 -13.89 -8.85 -16.99
C ARG A 22 -13.22 -8.17 -18.18
N ALA A 23 -13.21 -6.84 -18.20
CA ALA A 23 -12.52 -6.09 -19.24
C ALA A 23 -11.02 -6.47 -19.27
N SER A 24 -10.47 -6.61 -20.46
CA SER A 24 -9.03 -6.82 -20.62
C SER A 24 -8.25 -5.53 -20.33
N GLU A 25 -6.92 -5.60 -20.18
CA GLU A 25 -6.11 -4.39 -19.98
C GLU A 25 -6.07 -3.50 -21.23
N GLU A 26 -6.35 -4.06 -22.42
CA GLU A 26 -6.52 -3.28 -23.64
C GLU A 26 -7.86 -2.53 -23.66
N GLU A 27 -8.91 -3.08 -23.05
CA GLU A 27 -10.24 -2.47 -22.96
C GLU A 27 -10.33 -1.43 -21.82
N ALA A 28 -9.68 -1.71 -20.68
CA ALA A 28 -9.69 -0.87 -19.49
C ALA A 28 -8.34 -0.92 -18.74
N SER A 29 -7.45 0.02 -19.06
CA SER A 29 -6.09 0.06 -18.52
C SER A 29 -6.04 0.52 -17.05
N GLN A 30 -5.55 -0.35 -16.17
CA GLN A 30 -5.23 0.04 -14.79
C GLN A 30 -4.01 0.97 -14.72
N ALA A 31 -3.08 0.83 -15.67
CA ALA A 31 -1.83 1.59 -15.68
C ALA A 31 -2.09 3.10 -15.79
N GLU A 32 -3.07 3.50 -16.60
CA GLU A 32 -3.41 4.91 -16.80
C GLU A 32 -3.92 5.57 -15.52
N VAL A 33 -4.75 4.86 -14.75
CA VAL A 33 -5.42 5.40 -13.57
C VAL A 33 -4.52 5.36 -12.33
N TYR A 34 -3.66 4.34 -12.21
CA TYR A 34 -2.79 4.13 -11.04
C TYR A 34 -1.35 4.63 -11.22
N LYS A 35 -1.01 5.27 -12.35
CA LYS A 35 0.34 5.80 -12.61
C LYS A 35 0.83 6.80 -11.56
N PHE A 36 -0.08 7.44 -10.82
CA PHE A 36 0.28 8.32 -9.71
C PHE A 36 1.02 7.61 -8.56
N MET A 37 1.01 6.28 -8.54
CA MET A 37 1.76 5.45 -7.59
C MET A 37 3.21 5.19 -8.01
N THR A 38 3.63 5.50 -9.24
CA THR A 38 5.05 5.33 -9.67
C THR A 38 6.02 6.06 -8.74
N PRO A 39 5.77 7.31 -8.32
CA PRO A 39 6.62 7.99 -7.35
C PRO A 39 6.55 7.40 -5.94
N VAL A 40 5.64 6.47 -5.63
CA VAL A 40 5.45 5.77 -4.32
C VAL A 40 6.01 4.34 -4.33
N PHE A 41 6.00 3.63 -5.46
CA PHE A 41 6.56 2.28 -5.56
C PHE A 41 7.93 2.24 -6.25
N GLY A 42 8.11 3.06 -7.27
CA GLY A 42 9.36 3.20 -8.01
C GLY A 42 9.20 2.87 -9.49
N PRO A 43 10.17 3.28 -10.32
CA PRO A 43 10.16 2.96 -11.74
C PRO A 43 10.14 1.45 -11.98
N GLY A 44 9.34 1.01 -12.96
CA GLY A 44 9.22 -0.40 -13.31
C GLY A 44 8.51 -1.29 -12.28
N ILE A 45 7.86 -0.71 -11.27
CA ILE A 45 7.10 -1.44 -10.24
C ILE A 45 5.60 -1.30 -10.47
N VAL A 46 4.90 -2.43 -10.49
CA VAL A 46 3.46 -2.61 -10.65
C VAL A 46 2.90 -1.79 -11.82
N TYR A 47 2.37 -0.60 -11.55
CA TYR A 47 1.65 0.23 -12.52
C TYR A 47 2.58 0.88 -13.55
N ASP A 48 3.87 1.03 -13.21
CA ASP A 48 4.90 1.53 -14.13
C ASP A 48 5.53 0.41 -14.98
N ALA A 49 5.29 -0.85 -14.64
CA ALA A 49 5.86 -2.00 -15.33
C ALA A 49 5.05 -2.39 -16.58
N PRO A 50 5.70 -2.93 -17.65
CA PRO A 50 5.00 -3.61 -18.73
C PRO A 50 4.12 -4.74 -18.20
N ILE A 51 2.96 -4.99 -18.83
CA ILE A 51 1.96 -5.94 -18.31
C ILE A 51 2.53 -7.33 -17.98
N LYS A 52 3.42 -7.87 -18.83
CA LYS A 52 4.08 -9.17 -18.59
C LYS A 52 4.92 -9.17 -17.31
N VAL A 53 5.61 -8.05 -17.02
CA VAL A 53 6.42 -7.88 -15.82
C VAL A 53 5.52 -7.68 -14.60
N ARG A 54 4.47 -6.86 -14.70
CA ARG A 54 3.48 -6.68 -13.63
C ARG A 54 2.86 -8.01 -13.21
N VAL A 55 2.44 -8.84 -14.16
CA VAL A 55 1.89 -10.17 -13.89
C VAL A 55 2.88 -11.05 -13.12
N GLN A 56 4.18 -10.99 -13.45
CA GLN A 56 5.22 -11.71 -12.70
C GLN A 56 5.40 -11.17 -11.28
N GLN A 57 5.46 -9.84 -11.11
CA GLN A 57 5.53 -9.20 -9.79
C GLN A 57 4.33 -9.59 -8.92
N MET A 58 3.12 -9.57 -9.47
CA MET A 58 1.91 -9.99 -8.74
C MET A 58 1.94 -11.47 -8.37
N LYS A 59 2.55 -12.34 -9.20
CA LYS A 59 2.75 -13.76 -8.84
C LYS A 59 3.68 -13.93 -7.65
N PHE A 60 4.74 -13.12 -7.55
CA PHE A 60 5.63 -13.14 -6.38
C PHE A 60 4.89 -12.74 -5.10
N VAL A 61 4.12 -11.64 -5.15
CA VAL A 61 3.30 -11.19 -4.02
C VAL A 61 2.24 -12.23 -3.65
N SER A 62 1.51 -12.76 -4.64
CA SER A 62 0.50 -13.80 -4.40
C SER A 62 1.09 -15.07 -3.79
N GLY A 63 2.37 -15.34 -4.04
CA GLY A 63 3.12 -16.44 -3.45
C GLY A 63 3.27 -16.31 -1.93
N SER A 64 3.55 -15.11 -1.42
CA SER A 64 3.68 -14.84 0.02
C SER A 64 2.34 -14.80 0.76
N LEU A 65 1.23 -14.68 0.03
CA LEU A 65 -0.12 -14.59 0.60
C LEU A 65 -0.93 -15.89 0.52
N LYS A 66 -0.28 -17.02 0.20
CA LYS A 66 -0.94 -18.35 0.17
C LYS A 66 -1.28 -18.83 1.59
N ALA A 67 -2.29 -19.69 1.70
CA ALA A 67 -2.77 -20.22 2.98
C ALA A 67 -1.66 -20.78 3.90
N ASN A 68 -0.68 -21.52 3.36
CA ASN A 68 0.44 -22.04 4.16
C ASN A 68 1.35 -20.93 4.71
N GLN A 69 1.56 -19.85 3.93
CA GLN A 69 2.32 -18.68 4.41
C GLN A 69 1.53 -17.91 5.46
N LEU A 70 0.23 -17.67 5.23
CA LEU A 70 -0.64 -17.00 6.20
C LEU A 70 -0.68 -17.74 7.54
N LYS A 71 -0.74 -19.09 7.54
CA LYS A 71 -0.64 -19.89 8.77
C LYS A 71 0.67 -19.64 9.52
N SER A 72 1.78 -19.43 8.81
CA SER A 72 3.07 -19.09 9.43
C SER A 72 3.11 -17.66 9.99
N TYR A 73 2.22 -16.77 9.52
CA TYR A 73 2.12 -15.39 10.00
C TYR A 73 1.26 -15.26 11.25
N ILE A 74 0.29 -16.14 11.47
CA ILE A 74 -0.57 -16.13 12.67
C ILE A 74 0.23 -15.94 13.97
N PRO A 75 1.21 -16.81 14.32
CA PRO A 75 1.94 -16.65 15.57
C PRO A 75 2.78 -15.36 15.63
N LYS A 76 3.16 -14.80 14.47
CA LYS A 76 3.88 -13.53 14.40
C LYS A 76 2.94 -12.36 14.69
N ILE A 77 1.75 -12.38 14.09
CA ILE A 77 0.74 -11.34 14.26
C ILE A 77 0.26 -11.32 15.71
N THR A 78 -0.04 -12.49 16.29
CA THR A 78 -0.48 -12.57 17.68
C THR A 78 0.60 -12.09 18.65
N GLY A 79 1.85 -12.50 18.45
CA GLY A 79 2.96 -12.07 19.32
C GLY A 79 3.22 -10.56 19.26
N GLU A 80 3.14 -9.94 18.07
CA GLU A 80 3.26 -8.48 17.95
C GLU A 80 2.06 -7.76 18.60
N ALA A 81 0.85 -8.29 18.46
CA ALA A 81 -0.35 -7.72 19.08
C ALA A 81 -0.31 -7.82 20.61
N GLU A 82 0.03 -8.98 21.17
CA GLU A 82 0.21 -9.19 22.61
C GLU A 82 1.26 -8.22 23.15
N THR A 83 2.44 -8.15 22.53
CA THR A 83 3.52 -7.23 22.94
C THR A 83 3.11 -5.76 22.82
N TYR A 84 2.28 -5.41 21.84
CA TYR A 84 1.80 -4.04 21.67
C TYR A 84 0.82 -3.64 22.77
N PHE A 85 -0.15 -4.50 23.08
CA PHE A 85 -1.19 -4.23 24.08
C PHE A 85 -0.71 -4.44 25.52
N ASP A 86 0.34 -5.22 25.77
CA ASP A 86 0.98 -5.36 27.10
C ASP A 86 1.54 -4.02 27.62
N LYS A 87 1.75 -3.03 26.73
CA LYS A 87 2.21 -1.68 27.09
C LYS A 87 1.09 -0.78 27.58
N TRP A 88 -0.17 -1.17 27.39
CA TRP A 88 -1.31 -0.37 27.81
C TRP A 88 -1.51 -0.48 29.32
N ALA A 89 -2.03 0.59 29.93
CA ALA A 89 -2.49 0.53 31.32
C ALA A 89 -3.82 -0.23 31.42
N ASP A 90 -4.20 -0.63 32.64
CA ASP A 90 -5.45 -1.37 32.90
C ASP A 90 -6.71 -0.62 32.44
N SER A 91 -6.65 0.72 32.33
CA SER A 91 -7.72 1.56 31.78
C SER A 91 -7.16 2.87 31.21
N GLY A 92 -7.88 3.46 30.25
CA GLY A 92 -7.53 4.74 29.64
C GLY A 92 -8.27 5.00 28.33
N GLU A 93 -7.84 6.04 27.63
CA GLU A 93 -8.32 6.41 26.29
C GLU A 93 -7.15 6.42 25.32
N VAL A 94 -7.39 5.95 24.09
CA VAL A 94 -6.40 5.94 23.01
C VAL A 94 -7.05 6.38 21.71
N ASN A 95 -6.25 6.94 20.80
CA ASN A 95 -6.68 7.14 19.42
C ASN A 95 -6.57 5.81 18.66
N LEU A 96 -7.71 5.19 18.34
CA LEU A 96 -7.74 3.91 17.63
C LEU A 96 -7.11 3.97 16.23
N LEU A 97 -7.17 5.12 15.54
CA LEU A 97 -6.55 5.25 14.22
C LEU A 97 -5.03 5.15 14.32
N GLU A 98 -4.43 5.88 15.28
CA GLU A 98 -2.98 5.85 15.53
C GLU A 98 -2.57 4.45 15.99
N ALA A 99 -3.25 3.91 17.01
CA ALA A 99 -2.89 2.63 17.60
C ALA A 99 -2.94 1.46 16.60
N LEU A 100 -4.01 1.41 15.78
CA LEU A 100 -4.13 0.34 14.78
C LEU A 100 -3.19 0.55 13.58
N SER A 101 -2.83 1.79 13.25
CA SER A 101 -1.84 2.06 12.20
C SER A 101 -0.45 1.57 12.63
N GLU A 102 -0.06 1.84 13.88
CA GLU A 102 1.18 1.33 14.47
C GLU A 102 1.22 -0.19 14.51
N LEU A 103 0.15 -0.83 15.00
CA LEU A 103 0.06 -2.29 15.03
C LEU A 103 0.09 -2.91 13.63
N THR A 104 -0.53 -2.25 12.65
CA THR A 104 -0.53 -2.71 11.25
C THR A 104 0.88 -2.70 10.66
N ILE A 105 1.65 -1.62 10.84
CA ILE A 105 3.02 -1.58 10.31
C ILE A 105 3.94 -2.57 11.05
N LEU A 106 3.79 -2.74 12.38
CA LEU A 106 4.54 -3.73 13.16
C LEU A 106 4.32 -5.15 12.64
N THR A 107 3.06 -5.55 12.49
CA THR A 107 2.70 -6.90 12.02
C THR A 107 3.10 -7.12 10.56
N ALA A 108 2.92 -6.10 9.69
CA ALA A 108 3.34 -6.16 8.30
C ALA A 108 4.86 -6.30 8.16
N SER A 109 5.66 -5.52 8.89
CA SER A 109 7.12 -5.64 8.88
C SER A 109 7.57 -7.02 9.33
N ARG A 110 7.00 -7.57 10.42
CA ARG A 110 7.35 -8.90 10.93
C ARG A 110 7.00 -10.04 9.96
N CYS A 111 5.90 -9.91 9.22
CA CYS A 111 5.42 -10.94 8.31
C CYS A 111 6.05 -10.86 6.92
N LEU A 112 6.18 -9.65 6.38
CA LEU A 112 6.49 -9.41 4.97
C LEU A 112 7.92 -8.94 4.73
N MET A 113 8.54 -8.24 5.68
CA MET A 113 9.89 -7.68 5.53
C MET A 113 10.96 -8.50 6.24
N GLY A 114 10.57 -9.45 7.10
CA GLY A 114 11.47 -10.34 7.80
C GLY A 114 11.84 -9.86 9.20
N ARG A 115 12.68 -10.65 9.86
CA ARG A 115 13.01 -10.46 11.28
C ARG A 115 13.99 -9.31 11.48
N GLU A 116 14.95 -9.22 10.58
CA GLU A 116 16.06 -8.27 10.59
C GLU A 116 15.55 -6.83 10.52
N VAL A 117 14.59 -6.57 9.64
CA VAL A 117 13.93 -5.26 9.49
C VAL A 117 13.17 -4.92 10.76
N ARG A 118 12.39 -5.86 11.30
CA ARG A 118 11.58 -5.64 12.50
C ARG A 118 12.42 -5.44 13.77
N GLU A 119 13.54 -6.14 13.91
CA GLU A 119 14.36 -6.10 15.13
C GLU A 119 15.39 -4.96 15.11
N ASN A 120 15.89 -4.55 13.93
CA ASN A 120 17.02 -3.61 13.85
C ASN A 120 16.68 -2.29 13.14
N MET A 121 15.62 -2.22 12.34
CA MET A 121 15.34 -1.08 11.46
C MET A 121 13.90 -0.58 11.56
N PHE A 122 13.14 -1.03 12.57
CA PHE A 122 11.70 -0.78 12.62
C PHE A 122 11.35 0.71 12.63
N GLU A 123 11.97 1.50 13.51
CA GLU A 123 11.68 2.95 13.59
C GLU A 123 12.02 3.67 12.28
N GLN A 124 13.15 3.33 11.66
CA GLN A 124 13.56 3.89 10.38
C GLN A 124 12.57 3.54 9.27
N VAL A 125 12.21 2.26 9.14
CA VAL A 125 11.25 1.79 8.13
C VAL A 125 9.85 2.35 8.36
N ALA A 126 9.41 2.49 9.61
CA ALA A 126 8.13 3.09 9.94
C ALA A 126 8.08 4.57 9.55
N ASN A 127 9.16 5.33 9.81
CA ASN A 127 9.26 6.74 9.41
C ASN A 127 9.27 6.88 7.89
N LEU A 128 10.05 6.06 7.18
CA LEU A 128 10.08 6.04 5.72
C LEU A 128 8.71 5.69 5.13
N TYR A 129 8.02 4.70 5.70
CA TYR A 129 6.67 4.33 5.29
C TYR A 129 5.67 5.47 5.52
N SER A 130 5.76 6.16 6.66
CA SER A 130 4.93 7.33 6.97
C SER A 130 5.15 8.47 5.98
N ASP A 131 6.40 8.76 5.60
CA ASP A 131 6.71 9.77 4.59
C ASP A 131 6.27 9.36 3.18
N LEU A 132 6.32 8.07 2.86
CA LEU A 132 5.79 7.52 1.61
C LEU A 132 4.26 7.68 1.53
N ASP A 133 3.54 7.30 2.59
CA ASP A 133 2.08 7.36 2.67
C ASP A 133 1.57 8.80 2.75
N GLY A 134 2.19 9.64 3.58
CA GLY A 134 1.92 11.08 3.65
C GLY A 134 2.20 11.83 2.34
N GLY A 135 2.94 11.20 1.42
CA GLY A 135 3.14 11.64 0.04
C GLY A 135 1.96 11.41 -0.91
N ILE A 136 0.95 10.65 -0.49
CA ILE A 136 -0.25 10.32 -1.25
C ILE A 136 -1.37 11.26 -0.81
N THR A 137 -1.44 12.41 -1.48
CA THR A 137 -2.47 13.43 -1.24
C THR A 137 -3.52 13.40 -2.35
N PRO A 138 -4.70 14.02 -2.17
CA PRO A 138 -5.67 14.17 -3.26
C PRO A 138 -5.07 14.83 -4.52
N LEU A 139 -4.09 15.72 -4.34
CA LEU A 139 -3.36 16.34 -5.46
C LEU A 139 -2.52 15.33 -6.24
N THR A 140 -1.97 14.31 -5.57
CA THR A 140 -1.07 13.32 -6.16
C THR A 140 -1.74 12.56 -7.31
N VAL A 141 -3.05 12.30 -7.22
CA VAL A 141 -3.82 11.61 -8.27
C VAL A 141 -3.78 12.37 -9.60
N PHE A 142 -3.78 13.71 -9.54
CA PHE A 142 -3.79 14.56 -10.73
C PHE A 142 -2.38 15.04 -11.14
N TYR A 143 -1.53 15.32 -10.15
CA TYR A 143 -0.19 15.87 -10.36
C TYR A 143 0.84 15.18 -9.45
N PRO A 144 1.24 13.93 -9.75
CA PRO A 144 2.10 13.12 -8.89
C PRO A 144 3.50 13.72 -8.64
N SER A 145 3.95 14.60 -9.55
CA SER A 145 5.24 15.29 -9.54
C SER A 145 5.18 16.73 -9.05
N ALA A 146 4.03 17.21 -8.54
CA ALA A 146 3.92 18.57 -8.04
C ALA A 146 4.97 18.87 -6.95
N PRO A 147 5.58 20.07 -6.90
CA PRO A 147 6.71 20.36 -6.02
C PRO A 147 6.28 20.68 -4.56
N THR A 148 5.35 19.93 -3.99
CA THR A 148 4.83 20.12 -2.63
C THR A 148 5.80 19.56 -1.57
N PRO A 149 5.76 20.05 -0.31
CA PRO A 149 6.56 19.48 0.77
C PRO A 149 6.32 17.97 0.97
N ALA A 150 5.05 17.52 0.85
CA ALA A 150 4.69 16.10 0.96
C ALA A 150 5.35 15.25 -0.13
N HIS A 151 5.31 15.68 -1.39
CA HIS A 151 5.96 14.94 -2.48
C HIS A 151 7.49 14.93 -2.36
N ARG A 152 8.10 15.99 -1.81
CA ARG A 152 9.55 16.01 -1.55
C ARG A 152 9.95 15.00 -0.48
N ARG A 153 9.23 14.93 0.65
CA ARG A 153 9.48 13.94 1.70
C ARG A 153 9.31 12.52 1.19
N ARG A 154 8.22 12.23 0.49
CA ARG A 154 8.00 10.93 -0.20
C ARG A 154 9.16 10.54 -1.11
N ASN A 155 9.62 11.47 -1.95
CA ASN A 155 10.69 11.19 -2.90
C ASN A 155 12.03 10.95 -2.18
N ALA A 156 12.30 11.67 -1.09
CA ALA A 156 13.47 11.44 -0.26
C ALA A 156 13.40 10.07 0.43
N ALA A 157 12.25 9.73 1.04
CA ALA A 157 12.03 8.46 1.71
C ALA A 157 12.12 7.24 0.77
N ARG A 158 11.87 7.41 -0.54
CA ARG A 158 12.11 6.35 -1.53
C ARG A 158 13.59 6.13 -1.82
N ALA A 159 14.36 7.21 -1.81
CA ALA A 159 15.74 7.20 -2.27
C ALA A 159 16.69 6.60 -1.22
N GLU A 160 16.21 6.49 0.02
CA GLU A 160 16.82 5.76 1.13
C GLU A 160 16.53 4.25 1.05
#